data_AF-D2TV87-F1
#
_entry.id   AF-D2TV87-F1
#
_cell.length_a   1.000
_cell.length_b   1.000
_cell.length_c   1.000
_cell.angle_alpha   90.00
_cell.angle_beta   90.00
_cell.angle_gamma   90.00
#
_symmetry.space_group_name_H-M   'P 1'
#
loop_
_entity.id
_entity.type
_entity.pdbx_description
1 polymer ?
#
loop_
_entity_poly.entity_id
_entity_poly.type
_entity_poly.pdbx_seq_one_letter_code
_entity_poly.pdbx_strand_id
1 'polypeptide(L)'
;MQKSLATFFISPPEIPTQHGPDNILYDFNDGARVLLPEGKWHVRLLDADSGNILFCCDINNGWVTSSKKYFVRFRIQVFRQGEDSPLLDETLNLTDRDVLISFPTGTLGDLLGWFPYAERFQSLHQCRLECTMAQDIIDLLAPQYPQICFSTPEKPRTTEPYATYRVGLYFGGDTNNQPVDFRQVGFHRSAGYILGVDPREAPVRLNLSAPCTIREPYVCIATQSTCQAKYWNNGTGWSEVVAHLKSLGYRVLCIDREAHYGQGFVWNHIPWGAEDFTGSFPLQERVNLLRHASFFIGLASGLSWLAWATGIPVVLISGFSLPDSEFYTPWRVFNSHGCNGCWDDTSLNFDHKDFLWCPRHKNTDRQFECTRLITGTQVNGVISRLHASLMKQGDKACLTKGTNNEQGL
;
A
#
# COMPACT_ATOMS: atom_id res chain seq x y z
N MET A 1 12.80 -13.20 -30.21
CA MET A 1 12.95 -13.36 -28.76
C MET A 1 11.72 -12.78 -28.09
N GLN A 2 10.80 -13.63 -27.64
CA GLN A 2 9.66 -13.20 -26.80
C GLN A 2 10.24 -12.54 -25.54
N LYS A 3 10.03 -11.23 -25.38
CA LYS A 3 10.25 -10.56 -24.10
C LYS A 3 9.37 -11.29 -23.09
N SER A 4 9.99 -11.94 -22.09
CA SER A 4 9.27 -12.51 -20.96
C SER A 4 8.34 -11.43 -20.40
N LEU A 5 7.07 -11.76 -20.20
CA LEU A 5 6.20 -10.97 -19.34
C LEU A 5 6.97 -10.77 -18.03
N ALA A 6 7.45 -9.55 -17.78
CA ALA A 6 8.06 -9.20 -16.51
C ALA A 6 6.97 -9.46 -15.46
N THR A 7 7.05 -10.60 -14.79
CA THR A 7 6.13 -10.94 -13.73
C THR A 7 6.34 -9.89 -12.65
N PHE A 8 5.28 -9.15 -12.32
CA PHE A 8 5.33 -8.10 -11.28
C PHE A 8 5.85 -8.62 -9.94
N PHE A 9 5.76 -9.93 -9.72
CA PHE A 9 6.23 -10.66 -8.56
C PHE A 9 7.36 -11.62 -8.92
N ILE A 10 8.10 -12.02 -7.90
CA ILE A 10 9.08 -13.10 -7.98
C ILE A 10 8.37 -14.44 -8.25
N SER A 11 8.88 -15.17 -9.25
CA SER A 11 8.46 -16.54 -9.55
C SER A 11 8.83 -17.48 -8.40
N PRO A 12 7.97 -18.44 -8.04
CA PRO A 12 8.35 -19.44 -7.04
C PRO A 12 9.47 -20.35 -7.58
N PRO A 13 10.24 -21.03 -6.72
CA PRO A 13 11.18 -22.06 -7.14
C PRO A 13 10.51 -23.10 -8.06
N GLU A 14 11.23 -23.55 -9.09
CA GLU A 14 10.73 -24.54 -10.07
C GLU A 14 10.42 -25.90 -9.41
N ILE A 15 11.16 -26.24 -8.35
CA ILE A 15 10.99 -27.46 -7.55
C ILE A 15 10.65 -27.04 -6.11
N PRO A 16 9.75 -27.72 -5.39
CA PRO A 16 9.45 -27.36 -4.00
C PRO A 16 10.68 -27.50 -3.09
N THR A 17 10.80 -26.61 -2.10
CA THR A 17 12.03 -26.42 -1.31
C THR A 17 12.20 -27.39 -0.15
N GLN A 18 11.16 -28.13 0.25
CA GLN A 18 11.23 -29.07 1.38
C GLN A 18 11.19 -30.52 0.92
N HIS A 19 11.96 -31.35 1.59
CA HIS A 19 12.07 -32.78 1.32
C HIS A 19 11.16 -33.58 2.26
N GLY A 20 10.25 -34.35 1.68
CA GLY A 20 9.48 -35.38 2.35
C GLY A 20 10.05 -36.79 2.10
N PRO A 21 9.43 -37.83 2.68
CA PRO A 21 9.77 -39.22 2.39
C PRO A 21 9.46 -39.60 0.94
N ASP A 22 10.02 -40.71 0.48
CA ASP A 22 9.78 -41.30 -0.85
C ASP A 22 9.97 -40.34 -2.03
N ASN A 23 10.89 -39.37 -1.93
CA ASN A 23 11.13 -38.31 -2.94
C ASN A 23 9.94 -37.37 -3.16
N ILE A 24 8.99 -37.29 -2.22
CA ILE A 24 7.96 -36.27 -2.21
C ILE A 24 8.61 -34.92 -1.87
N LEU A 25 8.31 -33.88 -2.63
CA LEU A 25 8.78 -32.53 -2.36
C LEU A 25 7.57 -31.63 -2.07
N TYR A 26 7.67 -30.75 -1.08
CA TYR A 26 6.60 -29.84 -0.71
C TYR A 26 7.13 -28.44 -0.38
N ASP A 27 6.30 -27.41 -0.49
CA ASP A 27 6.59 -26.08 0.03
C ASP A 27 5.32 -25.22 0.15
N PHE A 28 5.52 -23.95 0.52
CA PHE A 28 4.47 -22.96 0.66
C PHE A 28 4.72 -21.71 -0.20
N ASN A 29 5.38 -21.88 -1.36
CA ASN A 29 5.74 -20.80 -2.26
C ASN A 29 4.74 -20.72 -3.43
N ASP A 30 3.79 -19.79 -3.41
CA ASP A 30 2.58 -19.83 -4.28
C ASP A 30 1.45 -20.74 -3.75
N GLY A 31 1.10 -20.56 -2.48
CA GLY A 31 0.19 -21.45 -1.76
C GLY A 31 0.89 -22.74 -1.33
N ALA A 32 0.13 -23.71 -0.83
CA ALA A 32 0.67 -25.03 -0.51
C ALA A 32 0.89 -25.82 -1.81
N ARG A 33 2.13 -26.26 -2.05
CA ARG A 33 2.49 -27.06 -3.23
C ARG A 33 3.10 -28.39 -2.80
N VAL A 34 2.77 -29.45 -3.52
CA VAL A 34 3.41 -30.75 -3.40
C VAL A 34 3.67 -31.32 -4.79
N LEU A 35 4.87 -31.85 -4.98
CA LEU A 35 5.32 -32.53 -6.18
C LEU A 35 5.55 -34.00 -5.84
N LEU A 36 4.78 -34.87 -6.49
CA LEU A 36 4.77 -36.30 -6.24
C LEU A 36 5.53 -37.06 -7.32
N PRO A 37 6.40 -38.02 -6.94
CA PRO A 37 7.02 -38.94 -7.88
C PRO A 37 6.01 -39.97 -8.40
N GLU A 38 6.45 -40.83 -9.32
CA GLU A 38 5.65 -41.95 -9.81
C GLU A 38 5.16 -42.84 -8.65
N GLY A 39 3.85 -43.02 -8.55
CA GLY A 39 3.21 -43.82 -7.52
C GLY A 39 1.69 -43.80 -7.64
N LYS A 40 1.02 -44.13 -6.53
CA LYS A 40 -0.44 -44.00 -6.38
C LYS A 40 -0.72 -43.29 -5.07
N TRP A 41 -1.04 -42.01 -5.17
CA TRP A 41 -1.15 -41.11 -4.03
C TRP A 41 -2.58 -40.62 -3.83
N HIS A 42 -2.91 -40.33 -2.59
CA HIS A 42 -4.08 -39.59 -2.17
C HIS A 42 -3.61 -38.38 -1.36
N VAL A 43 -3.90 -37.17 -1.81
CA VAL A 43 -3.42 -35.92 -1.20
C VAL A 43 -4.57 -35.19 -0.55
N ARG A 44 -4.36 -34.69 0.67
CA ARG A 44 -5.27 -33.76 1.35
C ARG A 44 -4.55 -32.46 1.70
N LEU A 45 -5.17 -31.33 1.38
CA LEU A 45 -4.78 -30.01 1.86
C LEU A 45 -5.82 -29.55 2.87
N LEU A 46 -5.40 -29.27 4.09
CA LEU A 46 -6.28 -28.85 5.18
C LEU A 46 -5.91 -27.45 5.66
N ASP A 47 -6.87 -26.78 6.28
CA ASP A 47 -6.63 -25.63 7.14
C ASP A 47 -6.41 -26.14 8.57
N ALA A 48 -5.21 -25.96 9.12
CA ALA A 48 -4.85 -26.46 10.45
C ALA A 48 -5.58 -25.72 11.58
N ASP A 49 -6.14 -24.54 11.33
CA ASP A 49 -6.85 -23.75 12.35
C ASP A 49 -8.33 -24.15 12.44
N SER A 50 -8.98 -24.41 11.30
CA SER A 50 -10.38 -24.84 11.27
C SER A 50 -10.59 -26.36 11.21
N GLY A 51 -9.56 -27.13 10.85
CA GLY A 51 -9.64 -28.57 10.62
C GLY A 51 -10.35 -28.98 9.33
N ASN A 52 -10.78 -28.01 8.50
CA ASN A 52 -11.47 -28.28 7.24
C ASN A 52 -10.52 -28.87 6.20
N ILE A 53 -11.01 -29.85 5.43
CA ILE A 53 -10.35 -30.34 4.23
C ILE A 53 -10.66 -29.34 3.10
N LEU A 54 -9.65 -28.59 2.66
CA LEU A 54 -9.77 -27.56 1.62
C LEU A 54 -9.75 -28.17 0.22
N PHE A 55 -8.95 -29.23 0.04
CA PHE A 55 -8.81 -29.94 -1.22
C PHE A 55 -8.39 -31.39 -0.97
N CYS A 56 -8.83 -32.29 -1.84
CA CYS A 56 -8.57 -33.71 -1.75
C CYS A 56 -8.59 -34.34 -3.15
N CYS A 57 -7.57 -35.10 -3.53
CA CYS A 57 -7.56 -35.81 -4.81
C CYS A 57 -6.67 -37.06 -4.81
N ASP A 58 -6.99 -37.98 -5.71
CA ASP A 58 -6.13 -39.10 -6.09
C ASP A 58 -5.28 -38.73 -7.31
N ILE A 59 -3.98 -39.02 -7.28
CA ILE A 59 -3.04 -38.69 -8.36
C ILE A 59 -1.89 -39.70 -8.41
N ASN A 60 -1.39 -40.00 -9.62
CA ASN A 60 -0.26 -40.93 -9.78
C ASN A 60 1.10 -40.25 -9.61
N ASN A 61 1.26 -39.06 -10.18
CA ASN A 61 2.46 -38.22 -10.10
C ASN A 61 2.14 -36.78 -10.53
N GLY A 62 3.06 -35.86 -10.25
CA GLY A 62 2.96 -34.46 -10.66
C GLY A 62 2.56 -33.52 -9.53
N TRP A 63 1.97 -32.38 -9.90
CA TRP A 63 1.73 -31.27 -8.98
C TRP A 63 0.33 -31.31 -8.36
N VAL A 64 0.27 -31.02 -7.06
CA VAL A 64 -0.94 -30.58 -6.38
C VAL A 64 -0.67 -29.25 -5.71
N THR A 65 -1.51 -28.26 -5.97
CA THR A 65 -1.36 -26.90 -5.41
C THR A 65 -2.68 -26.38 -4.87
N SER A 66 -2.66 -25.68 -3.74
CA SER A 66 -3.86 -24.99 -3.24
C SER A 66 -4.31 -23.91 -4.23
N SER A 67 -5.64 -23.75 -4.37
CA SER A 67 -6.21 -22.63 -5.12
C SER A 67 -5.96 -21.30 -4.41
N LYS A 68 -5.98 -21.29 -3.07
CA LYS A 68 -5.69 -20.12 -2.23
C LYS A 68 -4.18 -19.90 -2.10
N LYS A 69 -3.75 -18.65 -2.33
CA LYS A 69 -2.33 -18.23 -2.38
C LYS A 69 -1.93 -17.28 -1.26
N TYR A 70 -2.90 -16.72 -0.55
CA TYR A 70 -2.70 -15.93 0.66
C TYR A 70 -2.36 -16.82 1.86
N PHE A 71 -2.02 -16.21 3.00
CA PHE A 71 -1.70 -16.92 4.24
C PHE A 71 -2.89 -17.76 4.71
N VAL A 72 -2.67 -19.07 4.75
CA VAL A 72 -3.47 -20.06 5.45
C VAL A 72 -2.46 -20.96 6.14
N ARG A 73 -2.75 -21.37 7.38
CA ARG A 73 -1.91 -22.34 8.09
C ARG A 73 -2.16 -23.75 7.53
N PHE A 74 -1.70 -23.98 6.30
CA PHE A 74 -1.93 -25.22 5.57
C PHE A 74 -1.33 -26.42 6.31
N ARG A 75 -2.04 -27.53 6.26
CA ARG A 75 -1.54 -28.86 6.61
C ARG A 75 -1.62 -29.75 5.36
N ILE A 76 -0.48 -30.22 4.89
CA ILE A 76 -0.35 -31.09 3.72
C ILE A 76 -0.26 -32.52 4.23
N GLN A 77 -1.19 -33.36 3.77
CA GLN A 77 -1.15 -34.79 4.01
C GLN A 77 -1.04 -35.56 2.70
N VAL A 78 -0.11 -36.50 2.61
CA VAL A 78 0.02 -37.41 1.47
C VAL A 78 -0.09 -38.84 1.98
N PHE A 79 -1.00 -39.60 1.39
CA PHE A 79 -1.25 -41.01 1.67
C PHE A 79 -0.86 -41.83 0.44
N ARG A 80 -0.39 -43.06 0.66
CA ARG A 80 -0.45 -44.07 -0.40
C ARG A 80 -1.91 -44.49 -0.56
N GLN A 81 -2.37 -44.69 -1.80
CA GLN A 81 -3.77 -45.06 -2.03
C GLN A 81 -4.14 -46.34 -1.29
N GLY A 82 -5.17 -46.26 -0.45
CA GLY A 82 -5.66 -47.36 0.38
C GLY A 82 -5.06 -47.45 1.78
N GLU A 83 -4.10 -46.59 2.13
CA GLU A 83 -3.56 -46.50 3.51
C GLU A 83 -4.31 -45.45 4.34
N ASP A 84 -4.54 -45.75 5.63
CA ASP A 84 -5.25 -44.86 6.56
C ASP A 84 -4.33 -43.81 7.21
N SER A 85 -3.02 -44.09 7.29
CA SER A 85 -2.02 -43.20 7.88
C SER A 85 -1.31 -42.37 6.80
N PRO A 86 -1.11 -41.06 7.02
CA PRO A 86 -0.36 -40.24 6.07
C PRO A 86 1.12 -40.63 6.07
N LEU A 87 1.69 -40.78 4.88
CA LEU A 87 3.14 -40.90 4.68
C LEU A 87 3.85 -39.57 4.96
N LEU A 88 3.24 -38.45 4.54
CA LEU A 88 3.67 -37.09 4.86
C LEU A 88 2.52 -36.38 5.57
N ASP A 89 2.78 -35.72 6.71
CA ASP A 89 1.80 -34.93 7.44
C ASP A 89 2.47 -33.68 8.03
N GLU A 90 2.59 -32.64 7.20
CA GLU A 90 3.34 -31.43 7.53
C GLU A 90 2.43 -30.23 7.64
N THR A 91 2.53 -29.51 8.76
CA THR A 91 1.77 -28.28 8.99
C THR A 91 2.69 -27.08 8.88
N LEU A 92 2.23 -26.03 8.20
CA LEU A 92 2.96 -24.78 8.06
C LEU A 92 3.37 -24.24 9.45
N ASN A 93 4.67 -24.14 9.67
CA ASN A 93 5.26 -23.47 10.83
C ASN A 93 6.39 -22.56 10.37
N LEU A 94 6.20 -21.26 10.55
CA LEU A 94 7.07 -20.21 10.01
C LEU A 94 8.19 -19.78 10.96
N THR A 95 8.17 -20.22 12.22
CA THR A 95 9.19 -19.82 13.21
C THR A 95 10.58 -20.26 12.77
N ASP A 96 11.52 -19.33 12.77
CA ASP A 96 12.91 -19.54 12.31
C ASP A 96 13.01 -20.13 10.89
N ARG A 97 12.04 -19.84 10.02
CA ARG A 97 12.06 -20.22 8.60
C ARG A 97 12.30 -19.01 7.70
N ASP A 98 12.91 -19.23 6.54
CA ASP A 98 13.09 -18.20 5.52
C ASP A 98 11.77 -17.96 4.78
N VAL A 99 11.25 -16.75 4.88
CA VAL A 99 9.96 -16.36 4.28
C VAL A 99 10.17 -15.18 3.37
N LEU A 100 9.55 -15.22 2.18
CA LEU A 100 9.62 -14.13 1.21
C LEU A 100 8.24 -13.45 1.09
N ILE A 101 8.20 -12.14 1.30
CA ILE A 101 7.04 -11.31 0.92
C ILE A 101 7.43 -10.51 -0.33
N SER A 102 6.77 -10.83 -1.44
CA SER A 102 7.00 -10.15 -2.71
C SER A 102 5.95 -9.08 -2.93
N PHE A 103 6.40 -7.83 -3.00
CA PHE A 103 5.55 -6.72 -3.44
C PHE A 103 5.78 -6.44 -4.94
N PRO A 104 4.76 -5.98 -5.67
CA PRO A 104 4.94 -5.62 -7.06
C PRO A 104 5.80 -4.36 -7.17
N THR A 105 6.37 -4.12 -8.36
CA THR A 105 6.80 -2.78 -8.75
C THR A 105 5.55 -1.89 -8.89
N GLY A 106 5.11 -1.32 -7.77
CA GLY A 106 3.83 -0.61 -7.62
C GLY A 106 3.99 0.90 -7.43
N THR A 107 2.88 1.57 -7.12
CA THR A 107 2.93 2.99 -6.79
C THR A 107 3.41 3.19 -5.35
N LEU A 108 4.07 4.31 -5.06
CA LEU A 108 4.61 4.64 -3.73
C LEU A 108 3.60 4.43 -2.59
N GLY A 109 2.35 4.85 -2.80
CA GLY A 109 1.30 4.74 -1.76
C GLY A 109 0.93 3.31 -1.42
N ASP A 110 0.98 2.41 -2.40
CA ASP A 110 0.66 1.00 -2.20
C ASP A 110 1.66 0.36 -1.23
N LEU A 111 2.95 0.56 -1.49
CA LEU A 111 4.02 0.01 -0.65
C LEU A 111 4.01 0.61 0.75
N LEU A 112 3.83 1.93 0.89
CA LEU A 112 3.74 2.59 2.20
C LEU A 112 2.50 2.15 3.00
N GLY A 113 1.40 1.84 2.33
CA GLY A 113 0.19 1.31 2.96
C GLY A 113 0.32 -0.16 3.37
N TRP A 114 1.01 -0.99 2.57
CA TRP A 114 1.13 -2.43 2.80
C TRP A 114 2.26 -2.84 3.75
N PHE A 115 3.39 -2.13 3.73
CA PHE A 115 4.59 -2.56 4.43
C PHE A 115 4.44 -2.80 5.94
N PRO A 116 3.66 -2.00 6.70
CA PRO A 116 3.45 -2.25 8.14
C PRO A 116 2.87 -3.64 8.45
N TYR A 117 2.12 -4.25 7.53
CA TYR A 117 1.58 -5.60 7.72
C TYR A 117 2.65 -6.68 7.58
N ALA A 118 3.71 -6.44 6.80
CA ALA A 118 4.85 -7.36 6.72
C ALA A 118 5.66 -7.39 8.03
N GLU A 119 5.83 -6.24 8.68
CA GLU A 119 6.44 -6.18 10.03
C GLU A 119 5.60 -6.94 11.07
N ARG A 120 4.27 -6.78 11.04
CA ARG A 120 3.36 -7.54 11.91
C ARG A 120 3.43 -9.03 11.67
N PHE A 121 3.51 -9.44 10.40
CA PHE A 121 3.65 -10.84 10.02
C PHE A 121 4.94 -11.45 10.57
N GLN A 122 6.06 -10.76 10.40
CA GLN A 122 7.35 -11.18 10.96
C GLN A 122 7.30 -11.28 12.49
N SER A 123 6.71 -10.27 13.15
CA SER A 123 6.59 -10.23 14.61
C SER A 123 5.66 -11.32 15.17
N LEU A 124 4.58 -11.66 14.45
CA LEU A 124 3.65 -12.70 14.87
C LEU A 124 4.25 -14.10 14.72
N HIS A 125 4.96 -14.35 13.62
CA HIS A 125 5.42 -15.68 13.24
C HIS A 125 6.88 -15.99 13.60
N GLN A 126 7.66 -14.96 13.98
CA GLN A 126 9.08 -15.08 14.31
C GLN A 126 9.89 -15.73 13.18
N CYS A 127 9.59 -15.37 11.93
CA CYS A 127 10.29 -15.86 10.75
C CYS A 127 11.51 -14.98 10.38
N ARG A 128 12.40 -15.51 9.55
CA ARG A 128 13.43 -14.73 8.85
C ARG A 128 12.80 -14.15 7.58
N LEU A 129 12.31 -12.92 7.69
CA LEU A 129 11.55 -12.29 6.61
C LEU A 129 12.47 -11.53 5.64
N GLU A 130 12.31 -11.82 4.35
CA GLU A 130 12.80 -11.01 3.25
C GLU A 130 11.63 -10.33 2.51
N CYS A 131 11.72 -9.03 2.28
CA CYS A 131 10.77 -8.26 1.48
C CYS A 131 11.39 -7.79 0.18
N THR A 132 10.71 -8.01 -0.94
CA THR A 132 11.21 -7.57 -2.26
C THR A 132 10.40 -6.42 -2.82
N MET A 133 11.07 -5.33 -3.20
CA MET A 133 10.46 -4.09 -3.69
C MET A 133 11.47 -3.24 -4.49
N ALA A 134 11.04 -2.08 -5.00
CA ALA A 134 11.92 -1.15 -5.71
C ALA A 134 12.98 -0.51 -4.78
N GLN A 135 14.16 -0.21 -5.34
CA GLN A 135 15.33 0.26 -4.58
C GLN A 135 15.08 1.56 -3.81
N ASP A 136 14.33 2.49 -4.38
CA ASP A 136 13.98 3.78 -3.75
C ASP A 136 13.17 3.62 -2.45
N ILE A 137 12.36 2.56 -2.36
CA ILE A 137 11.61 2.22 -1.15
C ILE A 137 12.49 1.50 -0.14
N ILE A 138 13.42 0.65 -0.61
CA ILE A 138 14.42 0.02 0.25
C ILE A 138 15.26 1.08 0.96
N ASP A 139 15.77 2.06 0.20
CA ASP A 139 16.61 3.15 0.72
C ASP A 139 15.85 4.00 1.76
N LEU A 140 14.53 4.13 1.60
CA LEU A 140 13.65 4.85 2.51
C LEU A 140 13.37 4.10 3.83
N LEU A 141 13.13 2.79 3.76
CA LEU A 141 12.59 2.02 4.88
C LEU A 141 13.65 1.19 5.62
N ALA A 142 14.59 0.55 4.91
CA ALA A 142 15.51 -0.42 5.50
C ALA A 142 16.20 0.03 6.79
N PRO A 143 16.67 1.30 6.93
CA PRO A 143 17.30 1.77 8.16
C PRO A 143 16.41 1.69 9.41
N GLN A 144 15.08 1.73 9.26
CA GLN A 144 14.14 1.64 10.38
C GLN A 144 13.74 0.20 10.70
N TYR A 145 13.98 -0.77 9.81
CA TYR A 145 13.48 -2.15 9.97
C TYR A 145 14.64 -3.17 9.94
N PRO A 146 15.57 -3.13 10.91
CA PRO A 146 16.77 -3.97 10.90
C PRO A 146 16.49 -5.48 11.01
N GLN A 147 15.30 -5.87 11.46
CA GLN A 147 14.86 -7.26 11.56
C GLN A 147 14.42 -7.86 10.21
N ILE A 148 14.17 -7.02 9.20
CA ILE A 148 13.66 -7.44 7.89
C ILE A 148 14.78 -7.28 6.86
N CYS A 149 15.01 -8.32 6.08
CA CYS A 149 15.93 -8.24 4.94
C CYS A 149 15.20 -7.61 3.75
N PHE A 150 15.86 -6.66 3.06
CA PHE A 150 15.32 -6.04 1.87
C PHE A 150 16.18 -6.36 0.65
N SER A 151 15.51 -6.64 -0.48
CA SER A 151 16.16 -6.94 -1.76
C SER A 151 15.31 -6.43 -2.92
N THR A 152 15.91 -6.27 -4.10
CA THR A 152 15.14 -6.01 -5.32
C THR A 152 14.65 -7.32 -5.94
N PRO A 153 13.56 -7.32 -6.75
CA PRO A 153 13.04 -8.54 -7.38
C PRO A 153 14.06 -9.29 -8.25
N GLU A 154 15.04 -8.59 -8.82
CA GLU A 154 16.08 -9.17 -9.69
C GLU A 154 17.22 -9.83 -8.88
N LYS A 155 17.34 -9.54 -7.59
CA LYS A 155 18.44 -10.00 -6.73
C LYS A 155 17.92 -10.43 -5.34
N PRO A 156 16.97 -11.37 -5.24
CA PRO A 156 16.57 -11.93 -3.94
C PRO A 156 17.77 -12.63 -3.28
N ARG A 157 17.92 -12.48 -1.97
CA ARG A 157 18.97 -13.17 -1.19
C ARG A 157 18.56 -14.60 -0.88
N THR A 158 17.28 -14.83 -0.62
CA THR A 158 16.73 -16.17 -0.37
C THR A 158 16.40 -16.84 -1.70
N THR A 159 17.15 -17.88 -2.05
CA THR A 159 16.92 -18.66 -3.28
C THR A 159 15.90 -19.78 -3.08
N GLU A 160 15.80 -20.33 -1.87
CA GLU A 160 14.93 -21.46 -1.52
C GLU A 160 14.05 -21.12 -0.30
N PRO A 161 13.11 -20.17 -0.41
CA PRO A 161 12.23 -19.82 0.70
C PRO A 161 11.37 -21.01 1.13
N TYR A 162 11.05 -21.08 2.41
CA TYR A 162 10.09 -22.06 2.93
C TYR A 162 8.65 -21.70 2.53
N ALA A 163 8.33 -20.41 2.59
CA ALA A 163 7.03 -19.86 2.21
C ALA A 163 7.18 -18.53 1.46
N THR A 164 6.28 -18.26 0.51
CA THR A 164 6.26 -17.01 -0.24
C THR A 164 4.84 -16.45 -0.34
N TYR A 165 4.66 -15.19 0.04
CA TYR A 165 3.39 -14.46 -0.07
C TYR A 165 3.54 -13.26 -1.01
N ARG A 166 2.56 -13.08 -1.89
CA ARG A 166 2.56 -11.99 -2.88
C ARG A 166 1.49 -10.98 -2.49
N VAL A 167 1.92 -9.79 -2.08
CA VAL A 167 1.02 -8.73 -1.63
C VAL A 167 0.82 -7.75 -2.78
N GLY A 168 -0.42 -7.59 -3.24
CA GLY A 168 -0.75 -6.64 -4.30
C GLY A 168 -2.25 -6.44 -4.47
N LEU A 169 -2.63 -5.71 -5.52
CA LEU A 169 -4.02 -5.51 -5.91
C LEU A 169 -4.44 -6.54 -6.95
N TYR A 170 -5.39 -7.38 -6.61
CA TYR A 170 -5.98 -8.36 -7.52
C TYR A 170 -7.39 -7.89 -7.90
N PHE A 171 -7.55 -7.43 -9.14
CA PHE A 171 -8.80 -6.87 -9.66
C PHE A 171 -9.78 -7.96 -10.11
N GLY A 172 -10.99 -7.58 -10.53
CA GLY A 172 -11.99 -8.51 -11.05
C GLY A 172 -12.64 -9.40 -9.98
N GLY A 173 -12.54 -9.01 -8.70
CA GLY A 173 -13.05 -9.81 -7.59
C GLY A 173 -12.28 -11.10 -7.37
N ASP A 174 -10.96 -11.11 -7.63
CA ASP A 174 -10.10 -12.26 -7.32
C ASP A 174 -10.22 -12.60 -5.82
N THR A 175 -10.47 -13.88 -5.54
CA THR A 175 -10.61 -14.47 -4.19
C THR A 175 -9.66 -15.65 -3.95
N ASN A 176 -8.71 -15.86 -4.85
CA ASN A 176 -7.68 -16.89 -4.75
C ASN A 176 -6.36 -16.31 -4.25
N ASN A 177 -5.98 -15.13 -4.74
CA ASN A 177 -4.74 -14.45 -4.34
C ASN A 177 -4.93 -13.51 -3.13
N GLN A 178 -6.17 -13.11 -2.86
CA GLN A 178 -6.56 -12.34 -1.69
C GLN A 178 -7.82 -12.96 -1.04
N PRO A 179 -7.99 -12.90 0.30
CA PRO A 179 -9.15 -13.52 0.95
C PRO A 179 -10.47 -12.79 0.65
N VAL A 180 -10.41 -11.47 0.55
CA VAL A 180 -11.54 -10.58 0.30
C VAL A 180 -11.14 -9.59 -0.79
N ASP A 181 -12.07 -9.20 -1.64
CA ASP A 181 -11.86 -8.14 -2.62
C ASP A 181 -11.40 -6.85 -1.90
N PHE A 182 -10.23 -6.33 -2.27
CA PHE A 182 -9.61 -5.17 -1.61
C PHE A 182 -10.53 -3.95 -1.58
N ARG A 183 -11.47 -3.83 -2.54
CA ARG A 183 -12.45 -2.73 -2.62
C ARG A 183 -13.46 -2.73 -1.48
N GLN A 184 -13.66 -3.86 -0.81
CA GLN A 184 -14.56 -3.98 0.34
C GLN A 184 -13.88 -3.60 1.66
N VAL A 185 -12.55 -3.66 1.72
CA VAL A 185 -11.79 -3.49 2.98
C VAL A 185 -10.82 -2.32 2.94
N GLY A 186 -10.56 -1.72 1.78
CA GLY A 186 -9.50 -0.74 1.55
C GLY A 186 -8.24 -1.40 0.99
N PHE A 187 -7.64 -0.78 -0.02
CA PHE A 187 -6.57 -1.37 -0.83
C PHE A 187 -5.31 -1.67 0.00
N HIS A 188 -4.99 -0.83 0.99
CA HIS A 188 -3.87 -1.03 1.91
C HIS A 188 -4.16 -2.12 2.94
N ARG A 189 -5.37 -2.16 3.50
CA ARG A 189 -5.75 -3.14 4.51
C ARG A 189 -5.83 -4.56 3.97
N SER A 190 -6.06 -4.72 2.66
CA SER A 190 -5.99 -6.02 1.98
C SER A 190 -4.68 -6.77 2.25
N ALA A 191 -3.55 -6.08 2.39
CA ALA A 191 -2.28 -6.72 2.76
C ALA A 191 -2.33 -7.41 4.13
N GLY A 192 -3.01 -6.81 5.11
CA GLY A 192 -3.24 -7.42 6.42
C GLY A 192 -4.10 -8.69 6.32
N TYR A 193 -5.12 -8.68 5.47
CA TYR A 193 -5.94 -9.87 5.18
C TYR A 193 -5.13 -10.95 4.45
N ILE A 194 -4.36 -10.61 3.42
CA ILE A 194 -3.50 -11.54 2.67
C ILE A 194 -2.50 -12.24 3.61
N LEU A 195 -1.96 -11.52 4.58
CA LEU A 195 -0.97 -12.04 5.53
C LEU A 195 -1.60 -12.62 6.81
N GLY A 196 -2.93 -12.54 6.99
CA GLY A 196 -3.61 -13.06 8.17
C GLY A 196 -3.26 -12.35 9.49
N VAL A 197 -2.94 -11.06 9.44
CA VAL A 197 -2.56 -10.25 10.62
C VAL A 197 -3.64 -9.21 10.94
N ASP A 198 -3.46 -8.46 12.03
CA ASP A 198 -4.31 -7.31 12.37
C ASP A 198 -4.47 -6.37 11.16
N PRO A 199 -5.70 -6.15 10.65
CA PRO A 199 -5.94 -5.38 9.43
C PRO A 199 -6.00 -3.86 9.66
N ARG A 200 -5.84 -3.37 10.89
CA ARG A 200 -5.87 -1.93 11.19
C ARG A 200 -4.68 -1.21 10.56
N GLU A 201 -4.91 -0.12 9.85
CA GLU A 201 -3.84 0.65 9.23
C GLU A 201 -2.81 1.22 10.23
N ALA A 202 -1.58 1.40 9.76
CA ALA A 202 -0.51 2.07 10.48
C ALA A 202 0.40 2.80 9.49
N PRO A 203 1.04 3.91 9.89
CA PRO A 203 2.10 4.52 9.09
C PRO A 203 3.39 3.68 9.19
N VAL A 204 4.23 3.73 8.15
CA VAL A 204 5.61 3.23 8.23
C VAL A 204 6.46 4.09 9.18
N ARG A 205 7.52 3.50 9.72
CA ARG A 205 8.55 4.21 10.48
C ARG A 205 9.59 4.77 9.49
N LEU A 206 9.85 6.06 9.58
CA LEU A 206 10.77 6.80 8.71
C LEU A 206 11.92 7.40 9.52
N ASN A 207 13.03 7.73 8.87
CA ASN A 207 14.03 8.60 9.49
C ASN A 207 13.51 10.04 9.56
N LEU A 208 13.02 10.41 10.73
CA LEU A 208 12.57 11.75 11.06
C LEU A 208 13.62 12.46 11.92
N SER A 209 14.92 12.42 11.57
CA SER A 209 15.97 13.13 12.33
C SER A 209 16.39 14.45 11.71
N ALA A 210 16.09 14.69 10.42
CA ALA A 210 16.61 15.83 9.67
C ALA A 210 16.22 17.19 10.29
N PRO A 211 17.16 18.16 10.35
CA PRO A 211 16.88 19.50 10.85
C PRO A 211 15.97 20.28 9.90
N CYS A 212 15.31 21.31 10.41
CA CYS A 212 14.49 22.20 9.60
C CYS A 212 15.37 23.13 8.75
N THR A 213 15.13 23.16 7.44
CA THR A 213 15.87 24.00 6.48
C THR A 213 15.13 25.30 6.12
N ILE A 214 13.79 25.32 6.21
CA ILE A 214 12.94 26.47 5.90
C ILE A 214 12.38 27.05 7.20
N ARG A 215 12.71 28.31 7.51
CA ARG A 215 12.32 28.95 8.78
C ARG A 215 10.88 29.43 8.78
N GLU A 216 10.38 29.93 7.64
CA GLU A 216 9.01 30.43 7.54
C GLU A 216 7.98 29.28 7.55
N PRO A 217 6.77 29.47 8.10
CA PRO A 217 5.72 28.47 7.99
C PRO A 217 5.40 28.14 6.54
N TYR A 218 5.35 26.85 6.22
CA TYR A 218 5.06 26.39 4.86
C TYR A 218 4.13 25.19 4.85
N VAL A 219 3.46 25.01 3.72
CA VAL A 219 2.56 23.89 3.41
C VAL A 219 3.06 23.23 2.14
N CYS A 220 3.17 21.90 2.18
CA CYS A 220 3.48 21.11 1.00
C CYS A 220 2.19 20.68 0.30
N ILE A 221 2.21 20.69 -1.03
CA ILE A 221 1.11 20.21 -1.87
C ILE A 221 1.59 19.14 -2.86
N ALA A 222 0.71 18.20 -3.20
CA ALA A 222 0.90 17.27 -4.30
C ALA A 222 -0.32 17.27 -5.21
N THR A 223 -0.10 17.58 -6.48
CA THR A 223 -1.13 17.84 -7.48
C THR A 223 -1.15 16.80 -8.60
N GLN A 224 -0.13 15.94 -8.68
CA GLN A 224 -0.01 14.91 -9.72
C GLN A 224 -0.41 13.51 -9.24
N SER A 225 -0.85 12.67 -10.17
CA SER A 225 -1.24 11.28 -9.91
C SER A 225 -1.18 10.40 -11.16
N THR A 226 -1.41 9.10 -11.01
CA THR A 226 -1.24 8.11 -12.10
C THR A 226 -2.42 8.02 -13.07
N CYS A 227 -3.60 8.50 -12.71
CA CYS A 227 -4.77 8.59 -13.59
C CYS A 227 -5.55 9.89 -13.32
N GLN A 228 -6.22 10.43 -14.35
CA GLN A 228 -6.92 11.71 -14.29
C GLN A 228 -8.05 11.73 -13.25
N ALA A 229 -8.66 10.59 -12.96
CA ALA A 229 -9.72 10.50 -11.96
C ALA A 229 -9.26 10.83 -10.53
N LYS A 230 -7.97 10.62 -10.22
CA LYS A 230 -7.38 10.99 -8.92
C LYS A 230 -7.04 12.47 -8.81
N TYR A 231 -7.00 13.21 -9.92
CA TYR A 231 -6.76 14.65 -9.91
C TYR A 231 -7.96 15.40 -9.32
N TRP A 232 -7.67 16.57 -8.75
CA TRP A 232 -8.69 17.52 -8.41
C TRP A 232 -9.11 18.32 -9.66
N ASN A 233 -10.11 17.81 -10.38
CA ASN A 233 -10.55 18.34 -11.67
C ASN A 233 -11.44 19.60 -11.55
N ASN A 234 -11.45 20.29 -10.40
CA ASN A 234 -12.13 21.58 -10.27
C ASN A 234 -11.29 22.68 -10.93
N GLY A 235 -11.93 23.51 -11.76
CA GLY A 235 -11.22 24.49 -12.61
C GLY A 235 -10.44 25.58 -11.86
N THR A 236 -10.88 25.97 -10.67
CA THR A 236 -10.25 27.06 -9.87
C THR A 236 -9.73 26.58 -8.51
N GLY A 237 -9.93 25.29 -8.19
CA GLY A 237 -9.68 24.73 -6.87
C GLY A 237 -8.27 25.01 -6.34
N TRP A 238 -7.24 24.54 -7.05
CA TRP A 238 -5.85 24.74 -6.60
C TRP A 238 -5.45 26.21 -6.52
N SER A 239 -5.87 27.05 -7.48
CA SER A 239 -5.56 28.48 -7.44
C SER A 239 -6.17 29.19 -6.24
N GLU A 240 -7.42 28.87 -5.89
CA GLU A 240 -8.09 29.41 -4.70
C GLU A 240 -7.41 28.95 -3.41
N VAL A 241 -6.98 27.69 -3.34
CA VAL A 241 -6.28 27.13 -2.18
C VAL A 241 -4.89 27.75 -2.01
N VAL A 242 -4.10 27.88 -3.09
CA VAL A 242 -2.78 28.51 -3.05
C VAL A 242 -2.89 29.97 -2.59
N ALA A 243 -3.87 30.72 -3.11
CA ALA A 243 -4.10 32.10 -2.70
C ALA A 243 -4.50 32.21 -1.22
N HIS A 244 -5.38 31.33 -0.74
CA HIS A 244 -5.82 31.28 0.65
C HIS A 244 -4.70 30.90 1.61
N LEU A 245 -3.86 29.93 1.26
CA LEU A 245 -2.69 29.57 2.08
C LEU A 245 -1.73 30.75 2.23
N LYS A 246 -1.47 31.48 1.14
CA LYS A 246 -0.62 32.68 1.17
C LYS A 246 -1.22 33.81 2.01
N SER A 247 -2.54 34.00 1.98
CA SER A 247 -3.21 35.01 2.82
C SER A 247 -3.15 34.67 4.32
N LEU A 248 -3.05 33.38 4.66
CA LEU A 248 -2.78 32.89 6.02
C LEU A 248 -1.28 32.95 6.41
N GLY A 249 -0.41 33.44 5.52
CA GLY A 249 1.02 33.60 5.79
C GLY A 249 1.89 32.38 5.51
N TYR A 250 1.36 31.35 4.82
CA TYR A 250 2.14 30.19 4.44
C TYR A 250 2.87 30.36 3.11
N ARG A 251 4.11 29.87 3.04
CA ARG A 251 4.73 29.45 1.78
C ARG A 251 4.06 28.18 1.28
N VAL A 252 3.97 28.00 -0.04
CA VAL A 252 3.27 26.86 -0.65
C VAL A 252 4.21 26.15 -1.62
N LEU A 253 4.59 24.92 -1.30
CA LEU A 253 5.63 24.18 -2.03
C LEU A 253 5.01 22.96 -2.73
N CYS A 254 5.13 22.88 -4.05
CA CYS A 254 4.69 21.71 -4.80
C CYS A 254 5.82 20.68 -4.86
N ILE A 255 5.57 19.47 -4.33
CA ILE A 255 6.61 18.43 -4.15
C ILE A 255 6.40 17.21 -5.06
N ASP A 256 5.58 17.35 -6.10
CA ASP A 256 5.32 16.31 -7.09
C ASP A 256 6.60 15.84 -7.79
N ARG A 257 6.62 14.58 -8.25
CA ARG A 257 7.78 14.08 -9.02
C ARG A 257 7.91 14.80 -10.36
N GLU A 258 6.79 15.03 -11.04
CA GLU A 258 6.73 15.70 -12.35
C GLU A 258 6.08 17.08 -12.20
N ALA A 259 6.66 18.12 -12.80
CA ALA A 259 5.97 19.42 -12.90
C ALA A 259 4.78 19.37 -13.87
N HIS A 260 4.82 18.47 -14.85
CA HIS A 260 3.84 18.32 -15.92
C HIS A 260 3.55 16.84 -16.17
N TYR A 261 2.30 16.41 -16.05
CA TYR A 261 1.90 15.03 -16.30
C TYR A 261 0.50 14.95 -16.89
N GLY A 262 0.31 14.06 -17.87
CA GLY A 262 -0.92 13.95 -18.61
C GLY A 262 -0.83 12.97 -19.78
N GLN A 263 -1.93 12.84 -20.51
CA GLN A 263 -2.02 12.02 -21.72
C GLN A 263 -2.91 12.70 -22.78
N GLY A 264 -2.51 12.59 -24.05
CA GLY A 264 -3.25 13.19 -25.15
C GLY A 264 -3.24 14.71 -25.05
N PHE A 265 -4.43 15.32 -25.02
CA PHE A 265 -4.60 16.77 -24.87
C PHE A 265 -4.87 17.19 -23.41
N VAL A 266 -5.02 16.25 -22.48
CA VAL A 266 -5.28 16.53 -21.05
C VAL A 266 -3.95 16.51 -20.31
N TRP A 267 -3.48 17.70 -19.93
CA TRP A 267 -2.22 17.91 -19.20
C TRP A 267 -2.46 18.70 -17.92
N ASN A 268 -1.82 18.26 -16.84
CA ASN A 268 -1.87 18.90 -15.54
C ASN A 268 -0.49 19.47 -15.22
N HIS A 269 -0.45 20.71 -14.77
CA HIS A 269 0.77 21.45 -14.49
C HIS A 269 0.81 21.85 -13.02
N ILE A 270 2.01 22.03 -12.47
CA ILE A 270 2.22 22.70 -11.19
C ILE A 270 1.36 23.99 -11.13
N PRO A 271 0.56 24.20 -10.07
CA PRO A 271 -0.33 25.35 -10.01
C PRO A 271 0.48 26.65 -9.88
N TRP A 272 0.08 27.65 -10.67
CA TRP A 272 0.72 28.97 -10.61
C TRP A 272 0.67 29.54 -9.18
N GLY A 273 1.81 30.06 -8.74
CA GLY A 273 1.98 30.60 -7.40
C GLY A 273 2.51 29.60 -6.36
N ALA A 274 2.49 28.29 -6.63
CA ALA A 274 3.26 27.35 -5.81
C ALA A 274 4.75 27.43 -6.16
N GLU A 275 5.61 27.28 -5.15
CA GLU A 275 7.06 27.17 -5.31
C GLU A 275 7.40 25.80 -5.90
N ASP A 276 8.34 25.78 -6.84
CA ASP A 276 8.74 24.57 -7.55
C ASP A 276 9.76 23.77 -6.74
N PHE A 277 9.26 22.75 -6.05
CA PHE A 277 10.04 21.71 -5.39
C PHE A 277 9.82 20.35 -6.10
N THR A 278 9.44 20.39 -7.38
CA THR A 278 9.19 19.18 -8.15
C THR A 278 10.47 18.49 -8.56
N GLY A 279 10.38 17.24 -9.00
CA GLY A 279 11.50 16.46 -9.54
C GLY A 279 11.66 15.08 -8.90
N SER A 280 12.46 14.23 -9.55
CA SER A 280 12.74 12.87 -9.10
C SER A 280 13.93 12.81 -8.14
N PHE A 281 13.73 13.31 -6.93
CA PHE A 281 14.71 13.24 -5.84
C PHE A 281 14.49 12.01 -4.96
N PRO A 282 15.49 11.58 -4.18
CA PRO A 282 15.32 10.54 -3.18
C PRO A 282 14.15 10.83 -2.23
N LEU A 283 13.36 9.81 -1.89
CA LEU A 283 12.19 9.97 -1.02
C LEU A 283 12.53 10.51 0.37
N GLN A 284 13.74 10.21 0.89
CA GLN A 284 14.20 10.76 2.16
C GLN A 284 14.28 12.30 2.15
N GLU A 285 14.61 12.93 1.02
CA GLU A 285 14.57 14.40 0.92
C GLU A 285 13.15 14.94 1.02
N ARG A 286 12.17 14.21 0.45
CA ARG A 286 10.74 14.54 0.60
C ARG A 286 10.27 14.38 2.04
N VAL A 287 10.70 13.33 2.73
CA VAL A 287 10.45 13.15 4.18
C VAL A 287 11.00 14.32 4.99
N ASN A 288 12.24 14.73 4.71
CA ASN A 288 12.90 15.83 5.43
C ASN A 288 12.12 17.15 5.26
N LEU A 289 11.63 17.43 4.05
CA LEU A 289 10.81 18.61 3.77
C LEU A 289 9.41 18.49 4.37
N LEU A 290 8.76 17.33 4.28
CA LEU A 290 7.40 17.13 4.82
C LEU A 290 7.36 17.25 6.35
N ARG A 291 8.35 16.68 7.05
CA ARG A 291 8.40 16.63 8.53
C ARG A 291 8.19 18.00 9.20
N HIS A 292 8.71 19.07 8.60
CA HIS A 292 8.62 20.42 9.17
C HIS A 292 7.55 21.30 8.51
N ALA A 293 6.80 20.77 7.54
CA ALA A 293 5.64 21.45 6.98
C ALA A 293 4.55 21.58 8.05
N SER A 294 3.80 22.68 8.04
CA SER A 294 2.69 22.90 8.98
C SER A 294 1.58 21.85 8.80
N PHE A 295 1.34 21.47 7.55
CA PHE A 295 0.49 20.35 7.12
C PHE A 295 0.72 20.10 5.64
N PHE A 296 0.09 19.06 5.10
CA PHE A 296 0.15 18.68 3.69
C PHE A 296 -1.24 18.65 3.05
N ILE A 297 -1.33 19.02 1.77
CA ILE A 297 -2.55 18.89 0.95
C ILE A 297 -2.25 18.03 -0.27
N GLY A 298 -2.95 16.90 -0.42
CA GLY A 298 -2.69 16.00 -1.53
C GLY A 298 -3.92 15.24 -2.02
N LEU A 299 -3.66 14.41 -3.02
CA LEU A 299 -4.63 13.55 -3.68
C LEU A 299 -4.63 12.13 -3.07
N ALA A 300 -5.43 11.21 -3.60
CA ALA A 300 -5.30 9.78 -3.34
C ALA A 300 -4.08 9.17 -4.08
N SER A 301 -2.89 9.74 -3.84
CA SER A 301 -1.60 9.34 -4.42
C SER A 301 -0.56 9.06 -3.33
N GLY A 302 0.60 8.53 -3.70
CA GLY A 302 1.61 8.06 -2.75
C GLY A 302 2.19 9.12 -1.82
N LEU A 303 2.23 10.40 -2.24
CA LEU A 303 2.76 11.47 -1.39
C LEU A 303 1.88 11.74 -0.17
N SER A 304 0.57 11.48 -0.24
CA SER A 304 -0.32 11.56 0.93
C SER A 304 0.03 10.51 1.99
N TRP A 305 0.43 9.30 1.57
CA TRP A 305 0.90 8.25 2.47
C TRP A 305 2.24 8.60 3.10
N LEU A 306 3.16 9.17 2.32
CA LEU A 306 4.45 9.63 2.82
C LEU A 306 4.26 10.76 3.84
N ALA A 307 3.42 11.75 3.54
CA ALA A 307 3.07 12.83 4.45
C ALA A 307 2.46 12.31 5.76
N TRP A 308 1.52 11.37 5.68
CA TRP A 308 0.94 10.72 6.86
C TRP A 308 1.99 10.07 7.75
N ALA A 309 2.94 9.35 7.16
CA ALA A 309 4.03 8.71 7.90
C ALA A 309 5.03 9.68 8.54
N THR A 310 5.06 10.95 8.14
CA THR A 310 5.85 11.99 8.82
C THR A 310 5.20 12.55 10.09
N GLY A 311 3.94 12.19 10.37
CA GLY A 311 3.20 12.62 11.55
C GLY A 311 2.57 14.01 11.46
N ILE A 312 2.60 14.66 10.29
CA ILE A 312 1.95 15.95 10.06
C ILE A 312 0.46 15.78 9.70
N PRO A 313 -0.39 16.81 9.87
CA PRO A 313 -1.77 16.77 9.38
C PRO A 313 -1.84 16.66 7.85
N VAL A 314 -2.75 15.84 7.35
CA VAL A 314 -2.95 15.61 5.90
C VAL A 314 -4.37 15.96 5.49
N VAL A 315 -4.52 16.98 4.64
CA VAL A 315 -5.76 17.29 3.91
C VAL A 315 -5.76 16.44 2.64
N LEU A 316 -6.67 15.46 2.55
CA LEU A 316 -6.73 14.54 1.42
C LEU A 316 -7.97 14.84 0.56
N ILE A 317 -7.75 15.24 -0.69
CA ILE A 317 -8.79 15.56 -1.66
C ILE A 317 -9.02 14.38 -2.60
N SER A 318 -10.17 13.72 -2.51
CA SER A 318 -10.57 12.67 -3.45
C SER A 318 -12.08 12.51 -3.48
N GLY A 319 -12.67 12.43 -4.67
CA GLY A 319 -14.05 11.96 -4.86
C GLY A 319 -14.13 10.61 -5.57
N PHE A 320 -13.01 10.17 -6.16
CA PHE A 320 -12.90 8.93 -6.92
C PHE A 320 -12.93 7.69 -6.03
N SER A 321 -12.39 7.82 -4.82
CA SER A 321 -12.40 6.83 -3.76
C SER A 321 -13.24 7.31 -2.58
N LEU A 322 -13.87 6.37 -1.88
CA LEU A 322 -14.62 6.62 -0.66
C LEU A 322 -13.69 7.04 0.49
N PRO A 323 -14.19 7.77 1.52
CA PRO A 323 -13.37 8.26 2.64
C PRO A 323 -12.63 7.18 3.42
N ASP A 324 -13.15 5.95 3.44
CA ASP A 324 -12.58 4.79 4.10
C ASP A 324 -11.59 4.02 3.21
N SER A 325 -11.40 4.38 1.93
CA SER A 325 -10.49 3.66 1.03
C SER A 325 -9.01 3.86 1.38
N GLU A 326 -8.65 5.04 1.91
CA GLU A 326 -7.30 5.40 2.36
C GLU A 326 -7.15 5.29 3.90
N PHE A 327 -6.11 5.93 4.45
CA PHE A 327 -5.96 6.14 5.88
C PHE A 327 -6.92 7.22 6.41
N TYR A 328 -7.28 7.10 7.69
CA TYR A 328 -8.09 8.08 8.38
C TYR A 328 -7.34 9.41 8.55
N THR A 329 -7.99 10.50 8.16
CA THR A 329 -7.63 11.85 8.54
C THR A 329 -8.91 12.66 8.79
N PRO A 330 -8.97 13.46 9.88
CA PRO A 330 -10.12 14.34 10.12
C PRO A 330 -10.24 15.46 9.06
N TRP A 331 -9.23 15.61 8.19
CA TRP A 331 -9.17 16.62 7.14
C TRP A 331 -9.44 16.06 5.74
N ARG A 332 -10.07 14.88 5.64
CA ARG A 332 -10.53 14.30 4.38
C ARG A 332 -11.57 15.21 3.72
N VAL A 333 -11.36 15.56 2.46
CA VAL A 333 -12.31 16.33 1.64
C VAL A 333 -12.99 15.39 0.65
N PHE A 334 -14.32 15.32 0.74
CA PHE A 334 -15.18 14.46 -0.06
C PHE A 334 -16.49 15.17 -0.37
N ASN A 335 -17.10 14.91 -1.52
CA ASN A 335 -18.44 15.41 -1.86
C ASN A 335 -19.34 14.25 -2.30
N SER A 336 -20.47 14.10 -1.62
CA SER A 336 -21.41 12.99 -1.80
C SER A 336 -22.63 13.32 -2.68
N HIS A 337 -22.70 14.50 -3.30
CA HIS A 337 -23.88 14.94 -4.06
C HIS A 337 -23.83 14.58 -5.56
N GLY A 338 -22.70 14.08 -6.04
CA GLY A 338 -22.55 13.58 -7.42
C GLY A 338 -21.96 12.17 -7.45
N CYS A 339 -21.58 11.72 -8.64
CA CYS A 339 -20.82 10.50 -8.86
C CYS A 339 -19.56 10.51 -7.99
N ASN A 340 -19.35 9.47 -7.20
CA ASN A 340 -18.19 9.31 -6.33
C ASN A 340 -17.85 7.81 -6.19
N GLY A 341 -16.75 7.47 -5.53
CA GLY A 341 -16.42 6.07 -5.20
C GLY A 341 -16.38 5.15 -6.43
N CYS A 342 -15.84 5.63 -7.55
CA CYS A 342 -15.68 4.82 -8.77
C CYS A 342 -14.70 3.66 -8.54
N TRP A 343 -13.70 3.86 -7.68
CA TRP A 343 -12.66 2.87 -7.36
C TRP A 343 -13.17 1.69 -6.53
N ASP A 344 -13.99 1.99 -5.53
CA ASP A 344 -14.43 1.03 -4.52
C ASP A 344 -15.65 0.22 -4.99
N ASP A 345 -16.28 0.59 -6.11
CA ASP A 345 -17.44 -0.10 -6.64
C ASP A 345 -17.06 -1.47 -7.24
N THR A 346 -17.49 -2.53 -6.57
CA THR A 346 -17.19 -3.91 -6.96
C THR A 346 -17.84 -4.32 -8.28
N SER A 347 -18.85 -3.58 -8.76
CA SER A 347 -19.49 -3.82 -10.06
C SER A 347 -18.71 -3.25 -11.25
N LEU A 348 -17.71 -2.40 -10.99
CA LEU A 348 -16.87 -1.76 -12.00
C LEU A 348 -15.47 -2.38 -12.01
N ASN A 349 -14.70 -2.16 -13.07
CA ASN A 349 -13.31 -2.61 -13.14
C ASN A 349 -12.40 -1.48 -13.62
N PHE A 350 -11.32 -1.25 -12.88
CA PHE A 350 -10.33 -0.23 -13.22
C PHE A 350 -9.57 -0.59 -14.50
N ASP A 351 -9.49 0.34 -15.44
CA ASP A 351 -8.70 0.17 -16.66
C ASP A 351 -7.33 0.83 -16.50
N HIS A 352 -6.31 0.00 -16.31
CA HIS A 352 -4.91 0.41 -16.14
C HIS A 352 -4.32 1.11 -17.38
N LYS A 353 -4.93 0.94 -18.56
CA LYS A 353 -4.46 1.52 -19.83
C LYS A 353 -5.14 2.85 -20.15
N ASP A 354 -6.22 3.18 -19.45
CA ASP A 354 -7.02 4.37 -19.68
C ASP A 354 -6.72 5.46 -18.63
N PHE A 355 -5.85 6.41 -18.98
CA PHE A 355 -5.55 7.54 -18.08
C PHE A 355 -6.81 8.36 -17.74
N LEU A 356 -7.76 8.47 -18.68
CA LEU A 356 -8.99 9.24 -18.54
C LEU A 356 -10.18 8.42 -18.02
N TRP A 357 -9.90 7.34 -17.29
CA TRP A 357 -10.90 6.41 -16.79
C TRP A 357 -11.96 7.08 -15.92
N CYS A 358 -13.23 6.97 -16.33
CA CYS A 358 -14.39 7.42 -15.58
C CYS A 358 -15.58 6.52 -15.95
N PRO A 359 -15.72 5.34 -15.33
CA PRO A 359 -16.52 4.24 -15.88
C PRO A 359 -18.00 4.58 -16.08
N ARG A 360 -18.55 5.50 -15.27
CA ARG A 360 -19.97 5.89 -15.32
C ARG A 360 -20.24 7.08 -16.24
N HIS A 361 -19.25 7.95 -16.50
CA HIS A 361 -19.48 9.27 -17.14
C HIS A 361 -18.41 9.70 -18.14
N LYS A 362 -17.55 8.79 -18.63
CA LYS A 362 -16.53 9.11 -19.64
C LYS A 362 -17.18 9.66 -20.92
N ASN A 363 -16.59 10.71 -21.51
CA ASN A 363 -17.09 11.39 -22.71
C ASN A 363 -18.50 11.98 -22.56
N THR A 364 -18.82 12.49 -21.37
CA THR A 364 -20.09 13.20 -21.09
C THR A 364 -19.81 14.52 -20.37
N ASP A 365 -20.81 15.40 -20.29
CA ASP A 365 -20.73 16.66 -19.54
C ASP A 365 -20.45 16.47 -18.04
N ARG A 366 -20.66 15.24 -17.53
CA ARG A 366 -20.45 14.84 -16.13
C ARG A 366 -19.12 14.12 -15.91
N GLN A 367 -18.22 14.10 -16.89
CA GLN A 367 -16.89 13.50 -16.70
C GLN A 367 -16.14 14.18 -15.55
N PHE A 368 -15.54 13.35 -14.69
CA PHE A 368 -14.84 13.75 -13.45
C PHE A 368 -15.67 14.62 -12.50
N GLU A 369 -17.01 14.46 -12.51
CA GLU A 369 -17.93 15.10 -11.56
C GLU A 369 -17.49 14.92 -10.11
N CYS A 370 -16.94 13.74 -9.78
CA CYS A 370 -16.46 13.35 -8.45
C CYS A 370 -15.52 14.37 -7.80
N THR A 371 -14.64 15.00 -8.57
CA THR A 371 -13.71 16.01 -8.04
C THR A 371 -14.02 17.43 -8.50
N ARG A 372 -14.81 17.62 -9.57
CA ARG A 372 -15.33 18.95 -9.96
C ARG A 372 -16.23 19.57 -8.90
N LEU A 373 -17.07 18.76 -8.23
CA LEU A 373 -17.97 19.23 -7.17
C LEU A 373 -17.27 19.60 -5.86
N ILE A 374 -16.01 19.20 -5.68
CA ILE A 374 -15.20 19.65 -4.55
C ILE A 374 -14.67 21.04 -4.90
N THR A 375 -15.25 22.08 -4.31
CA THR A 375 -14.90 23.48 -4.61
C THR A 375 -13.70 23.96 -3.78
N GLY A 376 -13.01 25.02 -4.24
CA GLY A 376 -11.96 25.64 -3.45
C GLY A 376 -12.48 26.18 -2.11
N THR A 377 -13.70 26.73 -2.08
CA THR A 377 -14.40 27.09 -0.83
C THR A 377 -14.51 25.92 0.15
N GLN A 378 -14.87 24.72 -0.31
CA GLN A 378 -14.96 23.54 0.56
C GLN A 378 -13.60 23.20 1.19
N VAL A 379 -12.54 23.15 0.37
CA VAL A 379 -11.17 22.84 0.82
C VAL A 379 -10.66 23.93 1.75
N ASN A 380 -10.85 25.21 1.40
CA ASN A 380 -10.47 26.35 2.23
C ASN A 380 -11.20 26.36 3.59
N GLY A 381 -12.44 25.88 3.65
CA GLY A 381 -13.15 25.66 4.90
C GLY A 381 -12.47 24.62 5.80
N VAL A 382 -11.95 23.53 5.23
CA VAL A 382 -11.15 22.53 5.96
C VAL A 382 -9.82 23.12 6.42
N ILE A 383 -9.10 23.80 5.52
CA ILE A 383 -7.83 24.47 5.82
C ILE A 383 -8.00 25.47 6.96
N SER A 384 -9.08 26.26 6.96
CA SER A 384 -9.32 27.28 7.99
C SER A 384 -9.55 26.65 9.36
N ARG A 385 -10.27 25.50 9.43
CA ARG A 385 -10.42 24.75 10.68
C ARG A 385 -9.11 24.14 11.16
N LEU A 386 -8.32 23.57 10.25
CA LEU A 386 -7.01 23.00 10.55
C LEU A 386 -6.05 24.09 11.05
N HIS A 387 -5.94 25.21 10.33
CA HIS A 387 -5.14 26.36 10.73
C HIS A 387 -5.51 26.85 12.14
N ALA A 388 -6.80 27.06 12.42
CA ALA A 388 -7.25 27.46 13.75
C ALA A 388 -6.91 26.42 14.84
N SER A 389 -6.93 25.12 14.51
CA SER A 389 -6.51 24.04 15.42
C SER A 389 -5.01 24.11 15.73
N LEU A 390 -4.17 24.32 14.72
CA LEU A 390 -2.72 24.43 14.87
C LEU A 390 -2.33 25.66 15.69
N MET A 391 -2.96 26.81 15.46
CA MET A 391 -2.69 28.03 16.24
C MET A 391 -3.02 27.84 17.73
N LYS A 392 -4.18 27.22 18.04
CA LYS A 392 -4.56 26.90 19.43
C LYS A 392 -3.61 25.92 20.12
N GLN A 393 -3.03 24.97 19.39
CA GLN A 393 -2.04 24.04 19.94
C GLN A 393 -0.70 24.74 20.20
N GLY A 394 -0.27 25.64 19.32
CA GLY A 394 0.90 26.49 19.52
C GLY A 394 0.79 27.35 20.78
N ASP A 395 -0.36 27.98 21.00
CA ASP A 395 -0.62 28.78 22.20
C ASP A 395 -0.58 27.94 23.48
N LYS A 396 -1.13 26.72 23.46
CA LYS A 396 -1.07 25.80 24.61
C LYS A 396 0.36 25.35 24.92
N ALA A 397 1.18 25.08 23.91
CA ALA A 397 2.58 24.72 24.11
C ALA A 397 3.44 25.90 24.62
N CYS A 398 3.04 27.14 24.32
CA CYS A 398 3.66 28.35 24.86
C CYS A 398 3.24 28.58 26.33
N LEU A 399 1.94 28.41 26.64
CA LEU A 399 1.41 28.58 28.00
C LEU A 399 1.97 27.56 29.00
N THR A 400 2.20 26.30 28.59
CA THR A 400 2.83 25.29 29.47
C THR A 400 4.33 25.51 29.69
N LYS A 401 5.01 26.27 28.82
CA LYS A 401 6.39 26.71 29.05
C LYS A 401 6.48 27.97 29.91
N GLY A 402 5.44 28.81 29.90
CA GLY A 402 5.38 30.04 30.70
C GLY A 402 5.13 29.81 32.19
N THR A 403 4.40 28.76 32.57
CA THR A 403 4.02 28.53 33.99
C THR A 403 5.07 27.81 34.83
N ASN A 404 6.11 27.21 34.24
CA ASN A 404 7.19 26.56 35.00
C ASN A 404 8.33 27.50 35.42
N ASN A 405 8.25 28.80 35.11
CA ASN A 405 9.31 29.79 35.44
C ASN A 405 8.94 30.77 36.56
N GLU A 406 7.82 30.61 37.27
CA GLU A 406 7.40 31.53 38.35
C GLU A 406 7.39 30.94 39.78
N GLN A 407 8.05 29.79 40.02
CA GLN A 407 8.17 29.20 41.39
C GLN A 407 9.61 29.01 41.89
N GLY A 408 10.55 29.82 41.42
CA GLY A 408 11.96 29.76 41.86
C GLY A 408 12.54 31.15 42.11
N LEU A 409 12.14 31.79 43.21
CA LEU A 409 12.85 32.92 43.82
C LEU A 409 12.71 32.85 45.34
#